data_AF-A0A1S3QSS2-F1
#
_entry.id   AF-A0A1S3QSS2-F1
#
_cell.length_a   1.000
_cell.length_b   1.000
_cell.length_c   1.000
_cell.angle_alpha   90.00
_cell.angle_beta   90.00
_cell.angle_gamma   90.00
#
_symmetry.space_group_name_H-M   'P 1'
#
loop_
_entity.id
_entity.type
_entity.pdbx_description
1 polymer ?
#
loop_
_entity_poly.entity_id
_entity_poly.type
_entity_poly.pdbx_seq_one_letter_code
_entity_poly.pdbx_strand_id
1 'polypeptide(L)'
;MFPLFLPDPSRLRNMHCFPQSSSSISCSWSFPDSHWDSYTVEVRQQDSWELVYALRLARDSTSLSLENLQPYKRYNVAVRVASAGLSSPAVEENVVTMIDRE
;
A
#
# COMPACT_ATOMS: atom_id res chain seq x y z
N MET A 1 34.71 -6.48 14.37
CA MET A 1 33.65 -5.67 13.74
C MET A 1 32.43 -6.57 13.65
N PHE A 2 31.46 -6.41 14.55
CA PHE A 2 30.23 -7.22 14.52
C PHE A 2 29.38 -6.77 13.33
N PRO A 3 28.86 -7.68 12.50
CA PRO A 3 27.91 -7.31 11.46
C PRO A 3 26.68 -6.72 12.17
N LEU A 4 26.33 -5.49 11.84
CA LEU A 4 25.07 -4.89 12.24
C LEU A 4 23.98 -5.62 11.44
N PHE A 5 23.54 -6.77 11.94
CA PHE A 5 22.28 -7.35 11.48
C PHE A 5 21.19 -6.36 11.88
N LEU A 6 20.78 -5.52 10.92
CA LEU A 6 19.58 -4.72 11.09
C LEU A 6 18.40 -5.70 11.24
N PRO A 7 17.55 -5.52 12.25
CA PRO A 7 16.37 -6.35 12.41
C PRO A 7 15.47 -6.21 11.19
N ASP A 8 14.73 -7.29 10.86
CA ASP A 8 13.74 -7.26 9.79
C ASP A 8 12.74 -6.11 10.01
N PRO A 9 12.33 -5.40 8.94
CA PRO A 9 11.35 -4.33 9.06
C PRO A 9 10.01 -4.89 9.57
N SER A 10 9.50 -4.25 10.62
CA SER A 10 8.17 -4.52 11.14
C SER A 10 7.09 -4.15 10.12
N ARG A 11 5.94 -4.84 10.18
CA ARG A 11 4.78 -4.51 9.36
C ARG A 11 4.27 -3.08 9.60
N LEU A 12 3.57 -2.56 8.59
CA LEU A 12 2.84 -1.30 8.66
C LEU A 12 1.69 -1.37 9.69
N ARG A 13 1.27 -0.21 10.22
CA ARG A 13 0.19 -0.13 11.22
C ARG A 13 -0.96 0.75 10.76
N ASN A 14 -2.16 0.43 11.25
CA ASN A 14 -3.39 1.21 11.04
C ASN A 14 -3.60 1.58 9.57
N MET A 15 -3.34 0.63 8.67
CA MET A 15 -3.58 0.85 7.25
C MET A 15 -5.08 0.86 7.01
N HIS A 16 -5.58 1.90 6.35
CA HIS A 16 -6.97 2.01 5.95
C HIS A 16 -7.06 2.59 4.54
N CYS A 17 -7.83 1.93 3.69
CA CYS A 17 -8.14 2.41 2.35
C CYS A 17 -9.65 2.62 2.21
N PHE A 18 -10.05 3.69 1.56
CA PHE A 18 -11.44 4.02 1.29
C PHE A 18 -11.59 4.58 -0.12
N PRO A 19 -12.74 4.33 -0.79
CA PRO A 19 -12.97 4.91 -2.10
C PRO A 19 -13.19 6.41 -1.96
N GLN A 20 -12.49 7.19 -2.77
CA GLN A 20 -12.61 8.66 -2.80
C GLN A 20 -13.54 9.13 -3.93
N SER A 21 -13.61 8.39 -5.04
CA SER A 21 -14.58 8.59 -6.12
C SER A 21 -14.92 7.27 -6.82
N SER A 22 -15.61 7.32 -7.97
CA SER A 22 -15.79 6.16 -8.85
C SER A 22 -14.46 5.68 -9.46
N SER A 23 -13.44 6.54 -9.54
CA SER A 23 -12.16 6.23 -10.18
C SER A 23 -10.95 6.46 -9.27
N SER A 24 -11.15 6.65 -7.96
CA SER A 24 -10.05 6.92 -7.03
C SER A 24 -10.23 6.26 -5.66
N ILE A 25 -9.08 5.91 -5.06
CA ILE A 25 -8.98 5.34 -3.72
C ILE A 25 -7.95 6.15 -2.96
N SER A 26 -8.27 6.47 -1.70
CA SER A 26 -7.31 7.05 -0.75
C SER A 26 -6.93 6.00 0.29
N CYS A 27 -5.64 5.86 0.53
CA CYS A 27 -5.09 4.99 1.57
C CYS A 27 -4.26 5.81 2.55
N SER A 28 -4.30 5.44 3.82
CA SER A 28 -3.51 6.04 4.88
C SER A 28 -3.02 5.00 5.86
N TRP A 29 -1.91 5.29 6.55
CA TRP A 29 -1.30 4.40 7.53
C TRP A 29 -0.47 5.15 8.56
N SER A 30 -0.16 4.47 9.66
CA SER A 30 0.78 4.92 10.68
C SER A 30 2.18 4.34 10.45
N PHE A 31 3.20 5.05 10.95
CA PHE A 31 4.58 4.60 10.89
C PHE A 31 4.77 3.22 11.58
N PRO A 32 5.66 2.36 11.04
CA PRO A 32 6.07 1.13 11.69
C PRO A 32 6.91 1.39 12.95
N ASP A 33 7.11 0.37 13.79
CA ASP A 33 7.88 0.46 15.05
C ASP A 33 9.39 0.24 14.89
N SER A 34 9.82 -0.22 13.71
CA SER A 34 11.21 -0.49 13.36
C SER A 34 11.83 0.65 12.55
N HIS A 35 13.10 0.52 12.16
CA HIS A 35 13.72 1.40 11.17
C HIS A 35 13.38 0.94 9.74
N TRP A 36 13.08 1.88 8.85
CA TRP A 36 12.78 1.60 7.44
C TRP A 36 13.22 2.75 6.53
N ASP A 37 13.39 2.41 5.26
CA ASP A 37 13.87 3.34 4.23
C ASP A 37 12.73 3.79 3.30
N SER A 38 11.74 2.93 3.09
CA SER A 38 10.67 3.16 2.11
C SER A 38 9.52 2.18 2.27
N TYR A 39 8.45 2.40 1.51
CA TYR A 39 7.35 1.45 1.35
C TYR A 39 7.28 0.99 -0.09
N THR A 40 6.86 -0.27 -0.30
CA THR A 40 6.48 -0.77 -1.62
C THR A 40 4.98 -1.06 -1.62
N VAL A 41 4.28 -0.52 -2.60
CA VAL A 41 2.84 -0.66 -2.75
C VAL A 41 2.55 -1.40 -4.05
N GLU A 42 1.76 -2.45 -3.95
CA GLU A 42 1.17 -3.14 -5.10
C GLU A 42 -0.34 -3.05 -5.01
N VAL A 43 -1.00 -2.65 -6.10
CA VAL A 43 -2.45 -2.62 -6.18
C VAL A 43 -2.89 -3.55 -7.29
N ARG A 44 -3.74 -4.51 -6.93
CA ARG A 44 -4.31 -5.45 -7.91
C ARG A 44 -5.81 -5.29 -7.99
N GLN A 45 -6.36 -5.33 -9.21
CA GLN A 45 -7.79 -5.52 -9.39
C GLN A 45 -8.13 -6.96 -9.03
N GLN A 46 -9.07 -7.17 -8.10
CA GLN A 46 -9.29 -8.50 -7.51
C GLN A 46 -9.96 -9.48 -8.48
N ASP A 47 -10.80 -9.00 -9.40
CA ASP A 47 -11.51 -9.85 -10.36
C ASP A 47 -10.57 -10.49 -11.41
N SER A 48 -9.64 -9.70 -11.94
CA SER A 48 -8.69 -10.11 -12.98
C SER A 48 -7.33 -10.53 -12.42
N TRP A 49 -7.06 -10.21 -11.15
CA TRP A 49 -5.74 -10.27 -10.52
C TRP A 49 -4.67 -9.43 -11.24
N GLU A 50 -5.09 -8.46 -12.05
CA GLU A 50 -4.20 -7.57 -12.80
C GLU A 50 -3.49 -6.60 -11.86
N LEU A 51 -2.18 -6.42 -12.06
CA LEU A 51 -1.38 -5.43 -11.35
C LEU A 51 -1.59 -4.04 -11.97
N VAL A 52 -2.29 -3.18 -11.24
CA VAL A 52 -2.70 -1.84 -11.69
C VAL A 52 -1.66 -0.80 -11.26
N TYR A 53 -1.12 -0.94 -10.05
CA TYR A 53 -0.04 -0.09 -9.55
C TYR A 53 1.08 -0.92 -8.92
N ALA A 54 2.32 -0.48 -9.17
CA ALA A 54 3.50 -0.89 -8.45
C ALA A 54 4.34 0.36 -8.17
N LEU A 55 4.37 0.80 -6.92
CA LEU A 55 4.96 2.07 -6.51
C LEU A 55 5.94 1.86 -5.36
N ARG A 56 6.93 2.76 -5.26
CA ARG A 56 7.80 2.87 -4.10
C ARG A 56 7.64 4.27 -3.50
N LEU A 57 7.29 4.33 -2.22
CA LEU A 57 7.06 5.57 -1.48
C LEU A 57 8.20 5.85 -0.51
N ALA A 58 8.45 7.13 -0.26
CA ALA A 58 9.45 7.56 0.71
C ALA A 58 9.03 7.23 2.14
N ARG A 59 10.00 7.10 3.06
CA ARG A 59 9.76 6.71 4.46
C ARG A 59 8.74 7.58 5.21
N ASP A 60 8.68 8.85 4.86
CA ASP A 60 7.84 9.90 5.44
C ASP A 60 6.40 9.91 4.88
N SER A 61 6.12 9.10 3.85
CA SER A 61 4.76 8.94 3.34
C SER A 61 3.87 8.21 4.34
N THR A 62 2.71 8.80 4.64
CA THR A 62 1.66 8.23 5.50
C THR A 62 0.33 8.05 4.77
N SER A 63 0.28 8.44 3.49
CA SER A 63 -0.89 8.32 2.64
C SER A 63 -0.53 8.16 1.17
N LEU A 64 -1.50 7.69 0.38
CA LEU A 64 -1.42 7.52 -1.07
C LEU A 64 -2.80 7.74 -1.69
N SER A 65 -2.85 8.52 -2.77
CA SER A 65 -4.02 8.61 -3.65
C SER A 65 -3.76 7.77 -4.90
N LEU A 66 -4.69 6.88 -5.21
CA LEU A 66 -4.73 6.08 -6.43
C LEU A 66 -5.82 6.67 -7.32
N GLU A 67 -5.48 6.99 -8.57
CA GLU A 67 -6.36 7.66 -9.52
C GLU A 67 -6.64 6.74 -10.73
N ASN A 68 -7.46 7.19 -11.69
CA ASN A 68 -7.69 6.49 -12.95
C ASN A 68 -8.11 4.99 -12.81
N LEU A 69 -8.80 4.66 -11.73
CA LEU A 69 -9.35 3.33 -11.49
C LEU A 69 -10.68 3.15 -12.21
N GLN A 70 -11.09 1.89 -12.38
CA GLN A 70 -12.38 1.56 -12.95
C GLN A 70 -13.49 1.70 -11.88
N PRO A 71 -14.66 2.27 -12.23
CA PRO A 71 -15.83 2.30 -11.37
C PRO A 71 -16.34 0.93 -10.97
N TYR A 72 -16.86 0.86 -9.74
CA TYR A 72 -17.47 -0.34 -9.17
C TYR A 72 -16.59 -1.60 -9.28
N LYS A 73 -15.28 -1.43 -9.10
CA LYS A 73 -14.29 -2.52 -9.09
C LYS A 73 -13.66 -2.67 -7.72
N ARG A 74 -13.35 -3.93 -7.39
CA ARG A 74 -12.67 -4.29 -6.15
C ARG A 74 -11.17 -4.34 -6.36
N TYR A 75 -10.45 -3.66 -5.48
CA TYR A 75 -9.00 -3.58 -5.49
C TYR A 75 -8.44 -4.12 -4.18
N ASN A 76 -7.33 -4.84 -4.28
CA ASN A 76 -6.49 -5.25 -3.16
C ASN A 76 -5.25 -4.35 -3.16
N VAL A 77 -5.07 -3.58 -2.09
CA VAL A 77 -3.91 -2.71 -1.88
C VAL A 77 -3.00 -3.41 -0.88
N ALA A 78 -1.80 -3.79 -1.33
CA ALA A 78 -0.79 -4.46 -0.53
C ALA A 78 0.39 -3.51 -0.29
N VAL A 79 0.70 -3.22 0.98
CA VAL A 79 1.82 -2.36 1.36
C VAL A 79 2.83 -3.15 2.19
N ARG A 80 4.10 -3.05 1.82
CA ARG A 80 5.24 -3.60 2.59
C ARG A 80 6.17 -2.49 3.02
N VAL A 81 6.74 -2.64 4.20
CA VAL A 81 7.83 -1.80 4.71
C VAL A 81 9.14 -2.39 4.21
N ALA A 82 10.01 -1.57 3.61
CA ALA A 82 11.30 -2.00 3.08
C ALA A 82 12.46 -1.32 3.79
N SER A 83 13.49 -2.10 4.13
CA SER A 83 14.68 -1.65 4.86
C SER A 83 15.89 -2.46 4.43
N ALA A 84 16.96 -1.82 3.97
CA ALA A 84 18.24 -2.46 3.62
C ALA A 84 18.13 -3.74 2.75
N GLY A 85 17.19 -3.76 1.79
CA GLY A 85 16.95 -4.91 0.89
C GLY A 85 16.02 -5.99 1.46
N LEU A 86 15.60 -5.87 2.71
CA LEU A 86 14.58 -6.70 3.35
C LEU A 86 13.21 -6.03 3.23
N SER A 87 12.14 -6.85 3.29
CA SER A 87 10.76 -6.36 3.26
C SER A 87 9.90 -7.07 4.29
N SER A 88 9.00 -6.33 4.92
CA SER A 88 8.01 -6.90 5.82
C SER A 88 7.01 -7.79 5.06
N PRO A 89 6.24 -8.63 5.77
CA PRO A 89 4.97 -9.13 5.25
C PRO A 89 4.09 -7.97 4.77
N ALA A 90 3.26 -8.23 3.76
CA ALA A 90 2.31 -7.24 3.26
C ALA A 90 1.18 -7.03 4.27
N VAL A 91 0.77 -5.78 4.42
CA VAL A 91 -0.53 -5.41 4.97
C VAL A 91 -1.45 -5.17 3.79
N GLU A 92 -2.57 -5.88 3.75
CA GLU A 92 -3.51 -5.86 2.65
C GLU A 92 -4.83 -5.24 3.09
N GLU A 93 -5.36 -4.32 2.27
CA GLU A 93 -6.70 -3.76 2.41
C GLU A 93 -7.48 -3.97 1.12
N ASN A 94 -8.78 -4.29 1.27
CA ASN A 94 -9.66 -4.49 0.13
C ASN A 94 -10.69 -3.37 0.08
N VAL A 95 -10.80 -2.72 -1.06
CA VAL A 95 -11.63 -1.53 -1.24
C VAL A 95 -12.34 -1.59 -2.59
N VAL A 96 -13.59 -1.11 -2.62
CA VAL A 96 -14.41 -1.08 -3.83
C VAL A 96 -14.62 0.37 -4.22
N THR A 97 -14.24 0.74 -5.44
CA THR A 97 -14.49 2.09 -5.97
C THR A 97 -16.00 2.35 -6.07
N MET A 98 -16.38 3.63 -6.01
CA MET A 98 -17.80 3.97 -6.07
C MET A 98 -18.40 3.60 -7.44
N ILE A 99 -19.72 3.53 -7.48
CA ILE A 99 -20.45 3.43 -8.74
C ILE A 99 -20.37 4.79 -9.44
N ASP A 100 -20.09 4.76 -10.73
CA ASP A 100 -20.17 5.93 -11.58
C ASP A 100 -21.63 6.39 -11.68
N ARG A 101 -21.90 7.63 -11.27
CA ARG A 101 -23.23 8.24 -11.38
C ARG A 101 -23.15 9.37 -12.38
N GLU A 102 -22.94 9.03 -13.64
CA GLU A 102 -23.18 9.92 -14.78
C GLU A 102 -24.64 9.80 -15.24
#